data_AF-A0A3B1JQ72-F1
#
_entry.id   AF-A0A3B1JQ72-F1
#
_cell.length_a   1.000
_cell.length_b   1.000
_cell.length_c   1.000
_cell.angle_alpha   90.00
_cell.angle_beta   90.00
_cell.angle_gamma   90.00
#
_symmetry.space_group_name_H-M   'P 1'
#
loop_
_entity.id
_entity.type
_entity.pdbx_description
1 polymer ?
#
loop_
_entity_poly.entity_id
_entity_poly.type
_entity_poly.pdbx_seq_one_letter_code
_entity_poly.pdbx_strand_id
1 'polypeptide(L)'
;MGTLSGLLFFLLTLHSVNSLKCYVCSSTDSNEYCNSNSEECQAPLDTCMTTLSISGDLKAIVKHCSNFKVCSAAASSVSLDENGDGTAVTCCSSRLCNYSAATHVQLCTWILTLPVCVLAILMKQTA
;
A
#
# COMPACT_ATOMS: atom_id res chain seq x y z
N MET A 1 7.36 42.16 11.46
CA MET A 1 7.60 41.58 10.12
C MET A 1 8.48 40.31 10.14
N GLY A 2 8.73 39.66 11.28
CA GLY A 2 9.67 38.52 11.37
C GLY A 2 9.04 37.11 11.41
N THR A 3 7.73 36.98 11.62
CA THR A 3 7.08 35.69 11.85
C THR A 3 6.70 34.95 10.56
N LEU A 4 6.40 35.68 9.48
CA LEU A 4 6.03 35.10 8.19
C LEU A 4 7.22 34.39 7.51
N SER A 5 8.43 34.95 7.66
CA SER A 5 9.64 34.43 7.02
C SER A 5 10.11 33.11 7.66
N GLY A 6 9.99 32.97 8.98
CA GLY A 6 10.31 31.72 9.68
C GLY A 6 9.32 30.59 9.36
N LEU A 7 8.03 30.91 9.22
CA LEU A 7 7.01 29.92 8.83
C LEU A 7 7.24 29.39 7.41
N LEU A 8 7.65 30.27 6.48
CA LEU A 8 7.98 29.90 5.10
C LEU A 8 9.19 28.95 5.04
N PHE A 9 10.23 29.22 5.85
CA PHE A 9 11.40 28.34 5.94
C PHE A 9 11.05 26.96 6.52
N PHE A 10 10.21 26.92 7.56
CA PHE A 10 9.75 25.67 8.17
C PHE A 10 8.89 24.82 7.21
N LEU A 11 8.02 25.46 6.41
CA LEU A 11 7.22 24.80 5.36
C LEU A 11 8.07 24.24 4.21
N LEU A 12 9.18 24.90 3.87
CA LEU A 12 10.11 24.42 2.84
C LEU A 12 10.92 23.21 3.32
N THR A 13 11.25 23.11 4.61
CA THR A 13 11.98 21.96 5.18
C THR A 13 11.12 20.70 5.39
N LEU A 14 9.79 20.81 5.34
CA LEU A 14 8.87 19.68 5.54
C LEU A 14 8.66 18.83 4.27
N HIS A 15 9.27 19.18 3.14
CA HIS A 15 9.27 18.34 1.95
C HIS A 15 10.31 17.21 2.09
N SER A 16 10.10 16.31 3.05
CA SER A 16 10.73 14.99 2.97
C SER A 16 10.11 14.29 1.76
N VAL A 17 10.79 14.32 0.62
CA VAL A 17 10.49 13.42 -0.50
C VAL A 17 10.90 12.03 -0.03
N ASN A 18 10.06 11.41 0.78
CA ASN A 18 10.25 10.00 1.12
C ASN A 18 10.05 9.25 -0.19
N SER A 19 11.16 8.72 -0.73
CA SER A 19 11.10 7.78 -1.84
C SER A 19 10.11 6.66 -1.43
N LEU A 20 9.25 6.30 -2.37
CA LEU A 20 8.29 5.23 -2.14
C LEU A 20 9.08 3.94 -1.92
N LYS A 21 8.76 3.20 -0.86
CA LYS A 21 9.34 1.87 -0.63
C LYS A 21 8.27 0.81 -0.79
N CYS A 22 8.57 -0.27 -1.49
CA CYS A 22 7.64 -1.38 -1.70
C CYS A 22 8.28 -2.71 -1.30
N TYR A 23 7.46 -3.69 -0.92
CA TYR A 23 7.89 -5.08 -0.87
C TYR A 23 8.12 -5.60 -2.29
N VAL A 24 9.15 -6.42 -2.48
CA VAL A 24 9.51 -6.93 -3.81
C VAL A 24 9.88 -8.40 -3.79
N CYS A 25 9.40 -9.13 -4.80
CA CYS A 25 9.66 -10.55 -4.97
C CYS A 25 9.35 -10.96 -6.41
N SER A 26 10.06 -11.98 -6.87
CA SER A 26 9.68 -12.73 -8.06
C SER A 26 8.73 -13.87 -7.67
N SER A 27 7.94 -14.33 -8.64
CA SER A 27 6.88 -15.35 -8.49
C SER A 27 7.11 -16.34 -7.33
N THR A 28 6.27 -16.25 -6.29
CA THR A 28 6.29 -17.12 -5.10
C THR A 28 4.87 -17.40 -4.64
N ASP A 29 4.67 -18.49 -3.93
CA ASP A 29 3.42 -18.83 -3.26
C ASP A 29 3.33 -18.29 -1.82
N SER A 30 4.30 -17.50 -1.32
CA SER A 30 4.25 -16.96 0.04
C SER A 30 4.30 -15.43 0.08
N ASN A 31 3.28 -14.84 0.72
CA ASN A 31 3.24 -13.41 0.97
C ASN A 31 4.30 -12.99 1.98
N GLU A 32 4.58 -13.83 2.96
CA GLU A 32 5.59 -13.64 4.00
C GLU A 32 6.99 -13.66 3.38
N TYR A 33 7.23 -14.58 2.44
CA TYR A 33 8.45 -14.59 1.65
C TYR A 33 8.62 -13.30 0.87
N CYS A 34 7.57 -12.82 0.19
CA CYS A 34 7.62 -11.51 -0.47
C CYS A 34 7.91 -10.36 0.49
N ASN A 35 7.37 -10.42 1.70
CA ASN A 35 7.54 -9.37 2.70
C ASN A 35 8.92 -9.38 3.38
N SER A 36 9.75 -10.40 3.11
CA SER A 36 11.14 -10.44 3.59
C SER A 36 12.07 -9.48 2.85
N ASN A 37 11.68 -9.02 1.66
CA ASN A 37 12.49 -8.13 0.83
C ASN A 37 11.72 -6.87 0.42
N SER A 38 12.42 -5.73 0.40
CA SER A 38 11.83 -4.44 0.05
C SER A 38 12.87 -3.50 -0.53
N GLU A 39 12.46 -2.63 -1.45
CA GLU A 39 13.35 -1.70 -2.14
C GLU A 39 12.75 -0.29 -2.18
N GLU A 40 13.62 0.71 -2.21
CA GLU A 40 13.23 2.10 -2.48
C GLU A 40 13.04 2.27 -4.00
N CYS A 41 11.82 2.62 -4.40
CA CYS A 41 11.44 2.84 -5.78
C CYS A 41 12.16 4.04 -6.36
N GLN A 42 12.88 3.80 -7.45
CA GLN A 42 13.55 4.85 -8.21
C GLN A 42 12.55 5.53 -9.15
N ALA A 43 12.65 6.84 -9.32
CA ALA A 43 11.86 7.55 -10.32
C ALA A 43 12.07 6.89 -11.71
N PRO A 44 11.01 6.69 -12.51
CA PRO A 44 9.67 7.25 -12.38
C PRO A 44 8.65 6.35 -11.65
N LEU A 45 9.09 5.37 -10.86
CA LEU A 45 8.21 4.41 -10.18
C LEU A 45 7.60 5.04 -8.91
N ASP A 46 6.29 5.24 -8.93
CA ASP A 46 5.51 5.97 -7.92
C ASP A 46 4.37 5.14 -7.29
N THR A 47 4.33 3.84 -7.59
CA THR A 47 3.26 2.93 -7.16
C THR A 47 3.82 1.55 -6.82
N CYS A 48 3.42 0.96 -5.71
CA CYS A 48 3.63 -0.46 -5.44
C CYS A 48 2.59 -1.28 -6.19
N MET A 49 3.05 -2.26 -6.97
CA MET A 49 2.19 -3.20 -7.68
C MET A 49 2.31 -4.59 -7.05
N THR A 50 1.16 -5.21 -6.79
CA THR A 50 1.06 -6.62 -6.43
C THR A 50 0.26 -7.34 -7.51
N THR A 51 0.76 -8.46 -8.00
CA THR A 51 0.05 -9.37 -8.89
C THR A 51 -0.14 -10.70 -8.18
N LEU A 52 -1.39 -11.16 -8.12
CA LEU A 52 -1.79 -12.46 -7.62
C LEU A 52 -2.38 -13.25 -8.79
N SER A 53 -1.78 -14.38 -9.15
CA SER A 53 -2.32 -15.31 -10.13
C SER A 53 -2.73 -16.60 -9.43
N ILE A 54 -3.93 -17.09 -9.73
CA ILE A 54 -4.55 -18.28 -9.13
C ILE A 54 -4.97 -19.22 -10.25
N SER A 55 -4.66 -20.51 -10.11
CA SER A 55 -5.15 -21.57 -10.98
C SER A 55 -5.35 -22.85 -10.16
N GLY A 56 -6.60 -23.13 -9.78
CA GLY A 56 -6.94 -24.14 -8.80
C GLY A 56 -6.24 -23.86 -7.47
N ASP A 57 -5.48 -24.84 -6.97
CA ASP A 57 -4.71 -24.70 -5.72
C ASP A 57 -3.37 -23.97 -5.90
N LEU A 58 -2.97 -23.68 -7.13
CA LEU A 58 -1.72 -22.99 -7.41
C LEU A 58 -1.91 -21.48 -7.29
N LYS A 59 -0.99 -20.83 -6.59
CA LYS A 59 -0.94 -19.38 -6.49
C LYS A 59 0.46 -18.84 -6.72
N ALA A 60 0.53 -17.71 -7.40
CA ALA A 60 1.77 -16.99 -7.65
C ALA A 60 1.59 -15.51 -7.30
N ILE A 61 2.53 -15.00 -6.52
CA ILE A 61 2.57 -13.63 -6.03
C ILE A 61 3.83 -12.97 -6.60
N VAL A 62 3.64 -11.79 -7.18
CA VAL A 62 4.72 -10.90 -7.61
C VAL A 62 4.48 -9.54 -6.97
N LYS A 63 5.54 -8.93 -6.44
CA LYS A 63 5.50 -7.57 -5.91
C LYS A 63 6.68 -6.78 -6.47
N HIS A 64 6.45 -5.55 -6.90
CA HIS A 64 7.50 -4.70 -7.43
C HIS A 64 7.09 -3.21 -7.39
N CYS A 65 8.08 -2.33 -7.50
CA CYS A 65 7.86 -0.93 -7.81
C CYS A 65 7.40 -0.77 -9.28
N SER A 66 6.35 0.02 -9.50
CA SER A 66 5.77 0.31 -10.81
C SER A 66 5.42 1.80 -10.92
N ASN A 67 4.95 2.23 -12.08
CA ASN A 67 4.28 3.52 -12.23
C ASN A 67 2.76 3.33 -12.25
N PHE A 68 2.02 4.35 -11.79
CA PHE A 68 0.58 4.28 -11.65
C PHE A 68 -0.15 3.88 -12.95
N LYS A 69 0.29 4.40 -14.11
CA LYS A 69 -0.35 4.11 -15.39
C LYS A 69 -0.24 2.63 -15.76
N VAL A 70 0.94 2.03 -15.60
CA VAL A 70 1.17 0.60 -15.87
C VAL A 70 0.36 -0.24 -14.89
N CYS A 71 0.42 0.07 -13.59
CA CYS A 71 -0.31 -0.67 -12.57
C CYS A 71 -1.82 -0.62 -12.81
N SER A 72 -2.37 0.57 -13.06
CA SER A 72 -3.81 0.75 -13.31
C SER A 72 -4.25 0.05 -14.59
N ALA A 73 -3.46 0.12 -15.68
CA ALA A 73 -3.79 -0.57 -16.92
C ALA A 73 -3.80 -2.10 -16.72
N ALA A 74 -2.82 -2.63 -16.00
CA ALA A 74 -2.78 -4.05 -15.64
C ALA A 74 -3.99 -4.45 -14.81
N ALA A 75 -4.33 -3.69 -13.76
CA ALA A 75 -5.49 -3.93 -12.90
C ALA A 75 -6.83 -3.91 -13.65
N SER A 76 -6.97 -3.06 -14.68
CA SER A 76 -8.18 -3.02 -15.50
C SER A 76 -8.26 -4.13 -16.57
N SER A 77 -7.15 -4.83 -16.83
CA SER A 77 -7.06 -5.85 -17.88
C SER A 77 -7.21 -7.29 -17.40
N VAL A 78 -7.22 -7.49 -16.07
CA VAL A 78 -7.27 -8.82 -15.45
C VAL A 78 -8.42 -8.89 -14.46
N SER A 79 -8.94 -10.10 -14.28
CA SER A 79 -9.94 -10.40 -13.29
C SER A 79 -9.79 -11.84 -12.82
N LEU A 80 -10.40 -12.12 -11.67
CA LEU A 80 -10.69 -13.48 -11.25
C LEU A 80 -12.03 -13.90 -11.85
N ASP A 81 -12.17 -15.17 -12.18
CA ASP A 81 -13.42 -15.78 -12.62
C ASP A 81 -14.33 -16.16 -11.43
N GLU A 82 -15.45 -16.81 -11.71
CA GLU A 82 -16.43 -17.21 -10.68
C GLU A 82 -15.88 -18.23 -9.68
N ASN A 83 -14.84 -18.98 -10.04
CA ASN A 83 -14.18 -19.96 -9.18
C ASN A 83 -13.01 -19.34 -8.38
N GLY A 84 -12.69 -18.06 -8.64
CA GLY A 84 -11.55 -17.38 -8.04
C GLY A 84 -10.23 -17.62 -8.77
N ASP A 85 -10.26 -18.28 -9.94
CA ASP A 85 -9.10 -18.47 -10.80
C ASP A 85 -8.86 -17.24 -11.67
N GLY A 86 -7.61 -17.02 -12.08
CA GLY A 86 -7.25 -15.93 -12.97
C GLY A 86 -6.16 -15.06 -12.38
N THR A 87 -6.23 -13.75 -12.62
CA THR A 87 -5.22 -12.80 -12.13
C THR A 87 -5.88 -11.58 -11.55
N ALA A 88 -5.34 -11.11 -10.44
CA ALA A 88 -5.69 -9.84 -9.87
C ALA A 88 -4.45 -8.98 -9.67
N VAL A 89 -4.61 -7.69 -9.87
CA VAL A 89 -3.56 -6.69 -9.64
C VAL A 89 -4.07 -5.64 -8.68
N THR A 90 -3.25 -5.29 -7.70
CA THR A 90 -3.53 -4.23 -6.73
C THR A 90 -2.42 -3.18 -6.76
N CYS A 91 -2.84 -1.91 -6.74
CA CYS A 91 -1.98 -0.74 -6.82
C CYS A 91 -2.13 0.11 -5.55
N CYS A 92 -1.02 0.58 -4.98
CA CYS A 92 -1.04 1.50 -3.85
C CYS A 92 0.22 2.39 -3.80
N SER A 93 0.16 3.57 -3.19
CA SER A 93 1.24 4.56 -3.25
C SER A 93 1.71 5.07 -1.88
N SER A 94 1.45 4.33 -0.80
CA SER A 94 2.04 4.62 0.51
C SER A 94 3.20 3.68 0.82
N ARG A 95 4.11 4.08 1.72
CA ARG A 95 5.31 3.31 2.05
C ARG A 95 4.93 1.91 2.56
N LEU A 96 5.45 0.87 1.89
CA LEU A 96 5.22 -0.54 2.16
C LEU A 96 3.75 -0.97 2.14
N CYS A 97 2.90 -0.26 1.39
CA CYS A 97 1.47 -0.50 1.33
C CYS A 97 1.09 -1.86 0.74
N ASN A 98 1.95 -2.45 -0.07
CA ASN A 98 1.74 -3.74 -0.72
C ASN A 98 2.07 -4.94 0.19
N TYR A 99 1.91 -4.80 1.51
CA TYR A 99 2.15 -5.87 2.49
C TYR A 99 1.27 -7.10 2.26
N SER A 100 0.02 -6.88 1.82
CA SER A 100 -0.93 -7.95 1.53
C SER A 100 -0.82 -8.41 0.08
N ALA A 101 -0.98 -9.71 -0.16
CA ALA A 101 -1.23 -10.26 -1.49
C ALA A 101 -2.72 -10.26 -1.84
N ALA A 102 -3.60 -10.00 -0.87
CA ALA A 102 -5.04 -10.01 -1.08
C ALA A 102 -5.51 -8.75 -1.83
N THR A 103 -6.47 -8.96 -2.72
CA THR A 103 -7.04 -7.95 -3.61
C THR A 103 -7.81 -6.84 -2.90
N HIS A 104 -8.28 -7.10 -1.67
CA HIS A 104 -9.02 -6.15 -0.85
C HIS A 104 -8.60 -6.25 0.62
N VAL A 105 -7.57 -5.50 1.00
CA VAL A 105 -7.48 -5.00 2.37
C VAL A 105 -7.40 -3.48 2.28
N GLN A 106 -8.52 -2.87 1.88
CA GLN A 106 -8.74 -1.46 2.16
C GLN A 106 -8.94 -1.38 3.68
N LEU A 107 -7.83 -1.27 4.40
CA LEU A 107 -7.81 -0.97 5.83
C LEU A 107 -8.55 0.36 5.99
N CYS A 108 -9.86 0.29 6.21
CA CYS A 108 -10.66 1.44 6.58
C CYS A 108 -10.08 1.96 7.90
N THR A 109 -9.20 2.94 7.83
CA THR A 109 -8.62 3.65 8.98
C THR A 109 -9.72 4.18 9.90
N TRP A 110 -10.92 4.44 9.36
CA TRP A 110 -12.14 4.76 10.10
C TRP A 110 -12.61 3.68 11.09
N ILE A 111 -12.34 2.39 10.82
CA ILE A 111 -12.71 1.29 11.73
C ILE A 111 -11.83 1.31 12.99
N LEU A 112 -10.60 1.79 12.89
CA LEU A 112 -9.68 1.88 14.05
C LEU A 112 -9.87 3.16 14.86
N THR A 113 -10.42 4.24 14.28
CA THR A 113 -10.65 5.49 15.03
C THR A 113 -11.89 5.43 15.93
N LEU A 114 -12.94 4.70 15.51
CA LEU A 114 -14.16 4.52 16.30
C LEU A 114 -13.94 3.92 17.71
N PRO A 115 -13.22 2.80 17.89
CA PRO A 115 -13.00 2.22 19.21
C PRO A 115 -12.12 3.11 20.11
N VAL A 116 -11.15 3.83 19.54
CA VAL A 116 -10.31 4.78 20.30
C VAL A 116 -11.12 5.96 20.81
N CYS A 117 -12.04 6.49 20.00
CA CYS A 117 -12.96 7.55 20.43
C CYS A 117 -13.90 7.09 21.55
N VAL A 118 -14.47 5.88 21.45
CA VAL A 118 -15.35 5.32 22.50
C VAL A 118 -14.59 5.12 23.81
N LEU A 119 -13.37 4.59 23.77
CA LEU A 119 -12.52 4.42 24.95
C LEU A 119 -12.19 5.77 25.61
N ALA A 120 -11.87 6.80 24.82
CA ALA A 120 -11.61 8.14 25.35
C ALA A 120 -12.84 8.78 26.02
N ILE A 121 -14.05 8.51 25.51
CA ILE A 121 -15.31 8.99 26.11
C ILE A 121 -15.59 8.24 27.42
N LEU A 122 -15.40 6.91 27.44
CA LEU A 122 -15.61 6.11 28.64
C LEU A 122 -14.65 6.51 29.77
N MET A 123 -13.36 6.72 29.46
CA MET A 123 -12.38 7.19 30.45
C MET A 123 -12.70 8.59 31.00
N LYS A 124 -13.37 9.44 30.22
CA LYS A 124 -13.83 10.77 30.66
C LYS A 124 -15.09 10.74 31.54
N GLN A 125 -15.89 9.68 31.49
CA GLN A 125 -17.11 9.56 32.31
C GLN A 125 -16.82 8.99 33.71
N THR A 126 -15.67 8.35 33.88
CA THR A 126 -15.21 7.76 35.15
C THR A 126 -14.27 8.67 35.96
N ALA A 127 -14.09 9.93 35.56
CA ALA A 127 -13.26 10.94 36.23
C ALA A 127 -14.12 12.06 36.82
#